data_AF-A0A969PZP7-F1
#
_entry.id   AF-A0A969PZP7-F1
#
_cell.length_a   1.000
_cell.length_b   1.000
_cell.length_c   1.000
_cell.angle_alpha   90.00
_cell.angle_beta   90.00
_cell.angle_gamma   90.00
#
_symmetry.space_group_name_H-M   'P 1'
#
loop_
_entity.id
_entity.type
_entity.pdbx_description
1 polymer ?
#
loop_
_entity_poly.entity_id
_entity_poly.type
_entity_poly.pdbx_seq_one_letter_code
_entity_poly.pdbx_strand_id
1 'polypeptide(L)'
;MTASDSISWRDRYLTLIEQIVTDTLQGKIRSKNQVARRLSDNLSAGTGEIFERCLEERLSQVREQLNSQTDELKQAKANRQLRALQTIQEAWRQGQKEKQQTESIENAIAQ
;
A
#
# COMPACT_ATOMS: atom_id res chain seq x y z
N MET A 1 -16.50 11.07 -29.23
CA MET A 1 -15.50 9.99 -29.35
C MET A 1 -14.50 10.17 -28.21
N THR A 2 -14.50 9.20 -27.29
CA THR A 2 -13.55 8.90 -26.19
C THR A 2 -13.02 10.07 -25.35
N ALA A 3 -13.68 10.31 -24.21
CA ALA A 3 -13.02 10.88 -23.03
C ALA A 3 -11.91 9.91 -22.62
N SER A 4 -10.68 10.19 -23.03
CA SER A 4 -9.50 9.57 -22.42
C SER A 4 -9.34 10.20 -21.04
N ASP A 5 -10.18 9.76 -20.10
CA ASP A 5 -10.09 10.16 -18.69
C ASP A 5 -8.73 9.72 -18.15
N SER A 6 -7.87 10.70 -17.89
CA SER A 6 -6.60 10.47 -17.21
C SER A 6 -6.90 9.95 -15.80
N ILE A 7 -6.68 8.65 -15.55
CA ILE A 7 -6.84 8.07 -14.21
C ILE A 7 -5.94 8.82 -13.23
N SER A 8 -6.55 9.39 -12.19
CA SER A 8 -5.84 10.15 -11.16
C SER A 8 -4.86 9.26 -10.38
N TRP A 9 -3.81 9.85 -9.79
CA TRP A 9 -2.88 9.10 -8.94
C TRP A 9 -3.57 8.40 -7.78
N ARG A 10 -4.62 9.03 -7.23
CA ARG A 10 -5.45 8.44 -6.18
C ARG A 10 -6.09 7.15 -6.66
N ASP A 11 -6.76 7.15 -7.81
CA ASP A 11 -7.46 5.96 -8.33
C ASP A 11 -6.48 4.84 -8.68
N ARG A 12 -5.31 5.20 -9.23
CA ARG A 12 -4.22 4.24 -9.48
C ARG A 12 -3.76 3.57 -8.19
N TYR A 13 -3.55 4.33 -7.13
CA TYR A 13 -3.06 3.80 -5.86
C TYR A 13 -4.10 3.04 -5.07
N LEU A 14 -5.37 3.46 -5.11
CA LEU A 14 -6.47 2.66 -4.56
C LEU A 14 -6.57 1.30 -5.27
N THR A 15 -6.41 1.28 -6.59
CA THR A 15 -6.41 0.04 -7.39
C THR A 15 -5.20 -0.84 -7.06
N LEU A 16 -4.00 -0.25 -6.98
CA LEU A 16 -2.77 -0.96 -6.61
C LEU A 16 -2.88 -1.59 -5.22
N ILE A 17 -3.36 -0.85 -4.23
CA ILE A 17 -3.56 -1.34 -2.86
C ILE A 17 -4.54 -2.52 -2.88
N GLU A 18 -5.68 -2.39 -3.56
CA GLU A 18 -6.68 -3.47 -3.64
C GLU A 18 -6.11 -4.72 -4.31
N GLN A 19 -5.31 -4.55 -5.37
CA GLN A 19 -4.68 -5.67 -6.06
C GLN A 19 -3.67 -6.38 -5.16
N ILE A 20 -2.82 -5.65 -4.44
CA ILE A 20 -1.85 -6.24 -3.51
C ILE A 20 -2.57 -6.95 -2.36
N VAL A 21 -3.63 -6.36 -1.81
CA VAL A 21 -4.47 -7.00 -0.79
C VAL A 21 -5.06 -8.30 -1.32
N THR A 22 -5.69 -8.26 -2.50
CA THR A 22 -6.30 -9.43 -3.14
C THR A 22 -5.27 -10.54 -3.37
N ASP A 23 -4.12 -10.20 -3.96
CA ASP A 23 -3.04 -11.15 -4.22
C ASP A 23 -2.48 -11.73 -2.91
N THR A 24 -2.39 -10.94 -1.84
CA THR A 24 -1.96 -11.41 -0.50
C THR A 24 -2.97 -12.38 0.09
N LEU A 25 -4.26 -12.06 0.03
CA LEU A 25 -5.33 -12.93 0.55
C LEU A 25 -5.47 -14.23 -0.24
N GLN A 26 -5.19 -14.20 -1.55
CA GLN A 26 -5.12 -15.39 -2.41
C GLN A 26 -3.81 -16.17 -2.23
N GLY A 27 -2.87 -15.65 -1.42
CA GLY A 27 -1.55 -16.23 -1.22
C GLY A 27 -0.62 -16.10 -2.43
N LYS A 28 -0.98 -15.33 -3.47
CA LYS A 28 -0.09 -15.08 -4.62
C LYS A 28 1.13 -14.27 -4.20
N ILE A 29 0.97 -13.37 -3.22
CA ILE A 29 2.08 -12.70 -2.55
C ILE A 29 2.42 -13.48 -1.27
N ARG A 30 3.65 -13.97 -1.20
CA ARG A 30 4.11 -14.86 -0.11
C ARG A 30 5.01 -14.16 0.90
N SER A 31 5.44 -12.92 0.64
CA SER A 31 6.40 -12.22 1.51
C SER A 31 6.29 -10.70 1.42
N LYS A 32 6.73 -10.03 2.49
CA LYS A 32 6.85 -8.57 2.57
C LYS A 32 7.73 -7.98 1.46
N ASN A 33 8.81 -8.67 1.08
CA ASN A 33 9.69 -8.21 -0.01
C ASN A 33 9.00 -8.18 -1.37
N GLN A 34 8.07 -9.11 -1.63
CA GLN A 34 7.27 -9.07 -2.86
C GLN A 34 6.31 -7.88 -2.86
N VAL A 35 5.75 -7.52 -1.70
CA VAL A 35 4.97 -6.29 -1.55
C VAL A 35 5.82 -5.07 -1.85
N ALA A 36 7.01 -4.96 -1.23
CA ALA A 36 7.92 -3.84 -1.46
C ALA A 36 8.27 -3.68 -2.94
N ARG A 37 8.55 -4.79 -3.65
CA ARG A 37 8.80 -4.78 -5.10
C ARG A 37 7.59 -4.31 -5.91
N ARG A 38 6.39 -4.80 -5.59
CA ARG A 38 5.16 -4.33 -6.26
C ARG A 38 4.95 -2.83 -6.08
N LEU A 39 5.26 -2.31 -4.89
CA LEU A 39 5.19 -0.87 -4.62
C LEU A 39 6.25 -0.11 -5.43
N SER A 40 7.52 -0.54 -5.44
CA SER A 40 8.58 0.15 -6.20
C SER A 40 8.30 0.18 -7.70
N ASP A 41 7.71 -0.89 -8.24
CA ASP A 41 7.47 -1.03 -9.68
C ASP A 41 6.29 -0.17 -10.17
N ASN A 42 5.38 0.23 -9.27
CA ASN A 42 4.12 0.90 -9.64
C ASN A 42 3.96 2.32 -9.07
N LEU A 43 4.80 2.72 -8.12
CA LEU A 43 4.76 4.07 -7.54
C LEU A 43 5.62 5.02 -8.35
N SER A 44 5.02 6.16 -8.72
CA SER A 44 5.74 7.24 -9.40
C SER A 44 6.51 8.11 -8.41
N ALA A 45 7.70 8.57 -8.80
CA ALA A 45 8.46 9.56 -8.03
C ALA A 45 7.60 10.81 -7.75
N GLY A 46 7.77 11.41 -6.56
CA GLY A 46 7.05 12.62 -6.14
C GLY A 46 5.57 12.42 -5.77
N THR A 47 5.05 11.19 -5.76
CA THR A 47 3.62 10.92 -5.47
C THR A 47 3.40 10.05 -4.23
N GLY A 48 4.44 9.86 -3.42
CA GLY A 48 4.41 9.00 -2.21
C GLY A 48 3.34 9.42 -1.20
N GLU A 49 3.18 10.72 -0.96
CA GLU A 49 2.16 11.24 -0.04
C GLU A 49 0.74 10.87 -0.49
N ILE A 50 0.47 10.85 -1.80
CA ILE A 50 -0.84 10.44 -2.33
C ILE A 50 -1.10 8.97 -2.01
N PHE A 51 -0.08 8.12 -2.19
CA PHE A 51 -0.16 6.70 -1.84
C PHE A 51 -0.39 6.51 -0.34
N GLU A 52 0.37 7.21 0.52
CA GLU A 52 0.22 7.13 1.98
C GLU A 52 -1.20 7.50 2.42
N ARG A 53 -1.74 8.61 1.90
CA ARG A 53 -3.12 9.02 2.18
C ARG A 53 -4.14 7.97 1.77
N CYS A 54 -3.97 7.36 0.59
CA CYS A 54 -4.85 6.29 0.13
C CYS A 54 -4.77 5.05 1.04
N LEU A 55 -3.56 4.68 1.46
CA LEU A 55 -3.33 3.53 2.34
C LEU A 55 -3.92 3.75 3.73
N GLU A 56 -3.72 4.93 4.31
CA GLU A 56 -4.30 5.32 5.59
C GLU A 56 -5.81 5.34 5.55
N GLU A 57 -6.41 5.89 4.49
CA GLU A 57 -7.85 5.87 4.28
C GLU A 57 -8.41 4.44 4.28
N ARG A 58 -7.76 3.51 3.54
CA ARG A 58 -8.16 2.10 3.53
C ARG A 58 -8.01 1.43 4.89
N LEU A 59 -6.91 1.70 5.60
CA LEU A 59 -6.69 1.18 6.95
C LEU A 59 -7.78 1.65 7.92
N SER A 60 -8.13 2.93 7.89
CA SER A 60 -9.18 3.51 8.74
C SER A 60 -10.55 2.91 8.42
N GLN A 61 -10.92 2.83 7.13
CA GLN A 61 -12.18 2.22 6.69
C GLN A 61 -12.34 0.78 7.20
N VAL A 62 -11.30 -0.05 7.07
CA VAL A 62 -11.35 -1.46 7.51
C VAL A 62 -11.37 -1.57 9.05
N ARG A 63 -10.68 -0.68 9.77
CA ARG A 63 -10.74 -0.62 11.25
C ARG A 63 -12.13 -0.24 11.74
N GLU A 64 -12.76 0.76 11.15
CA GLU A 64 -14.13 1.17 11.46
C GLU A 64 -15.13 0.04 11.17
N GLN A 65 -14.95 -0.66 10.03
CA GLN A 65 -15.75 -1.83 9.71
C GLN A 65 -15.58 -2.94 10.74
N LEU A 66 -14.36 -3.22 11.22
CA LEU A 66 -14.12 -4.22 12.26
C LEU A 66 -14.80 -3.86 13.58
N ASN A 67 -14.73 -2.60 13.98
CA ASN A 67 -15.31 -2.12 15.24
C ASN A 67 -16.84 -2.20 15.25
N SER A 68 -17.48 -2.12 14.09
CA SER A 68 -18.95 -2.15 13.95
C SER A 68 -19.50 -3.51 13.54
N GLN A 69 -18.64 -4.46 13.14
CA GLN A 69 -19.07 -5.78 12.67
C GLN A 69 -19.37 -6.71 13.84
N THR A 70 -20.54 -7.37 13.83
CA THR A 70 -20.94 -8.35 14.85
C THR A 70 -20.90 -9.79 14.35
N ASP A 71 -20.90 -9.99 13.04
CA ASP A 71 -20.80 -11.31 12.42
C ASP A 71 -19.34 -11.78 12.41
N GLU A 72 -19.08 -12.92 13.07
CA GLU A 72 -17.73 -13.49 13.25
C GLU A 72 -17.02 -13.79 11.91
N LEU A 73 -17.76 -14.28 10.91
CA LEU A 73 -17.20 -14.60 9.60
C LEU A 73 -16.77 -13.33 8.87
N LYS A 74 -17.60 -12.28 8.93
CA LYS A 74 -17.27 -10.96 8.36
C LYS A 74 -16.14 -10.31 9.12
N GLN A 75 -16.08 -10.42 10.46
CA GLN A 75 -14.94 -9.95 11.25
C GLN A 75 -13.64 -10.67 10.85
N ALA A 76 -13.66 -11.99 10.71
CA ALA A 76 -12.49 -12.76 10.30
C ALA A 76 -11.97 -12.31 8.92
N LYS A 77 -12.87 -12.07 7.97
CA LYS A 77 -12.53 -11.54 6.65
C LYS A 77 -11.90 -10.14 6.74
N ALA A 78 -12.52 -9.23 7.48
CA ALA A 78 -12.01 -7.87 7.66
C ALA A 78 -10.65 -7.85 8.40
N ASN A 79 -10.45 -8.74 9.37
CA ASN A 79 -9.16 -8.91 10.04
C ASN A 79 -8.05 -9.36 9.08
N ARG A 80 -8.34 -10.31 8.19
CA ARG A 80 -7.36 -10.73 7.16
C ARG A 80 -7.01 -9.58 6.22
N GLN A 81 -8.00 -8.78 5.81
CA GLN A 81 -7.79 -7.58 4.99
C GLN A 81 -6.92 -6.55 5.73
N LEU A 82 -7.20 -6.30 7.02
CA LEU A 82 -6.40 -5.40 7.84
C LEU A 82 -4.94 -5.86 7.93
N ARG A 83 -4.68 -7.16 8.11
CA ARG A 83 -3.32 -7.72 8.13
C ARG A 83 -2.60 -7.53 6.79
N ALA A 84 -3.29 -7.70 5.67
CA ALA A 84 -2.73 -7.44 4.35
C ALA A 84 -2.35 -5.96 4.19
N LEU A 85 -3.24 -5.03 4.56
CA LEU A 85 -2.98 -3.59 4.53
C LEU A 85 -1.81 -3.17 5.45
N GLN A 86 -1.72 -3.74 6.66
CA GLN A 86 -0.60 -3.52 7.57
C GLN A 86 0.73 -3.97 6.95
N THR A 87 0.73 -5.12 6.24
CA THR A 87 1.92 -5.60 5.53
C THR A 87 2.36 -4.61 4.45
N ILE A 88 1.42 -4.03 3.70
CA ILE A 88 1.70 -2.96 2.72
C ILE A 88 2.33 -1.75 3.42
N GLN A 89 1.74 -1.30 4.53
CA GLN A 89 2.22 -0.15 5.29
C GLN A 89 3.64 -0.33 5.82
N GLU A 90 3.97 -1.53 6.30
CA GLU A 90 5.32 -1.84 6.78
C GLU A 90 6.34 -1.98 5.66
N ALA A 91 5.94 -2.55 4.51
CA ALA A 91 6.79 -2.67 3.33
C ALA A 91 7.13 -1.28 2.77
N TRP A 92 6.12 -0.41 2.69
CA TRP A 92 6.30 0.98 2.27
C TRP A 92 7.27 1.75 3.18
N ARG A 93 7.02 1.74 4.49
CA ARG A 93 7.87 2.44 5.48
C ARG A 93 9.32 1.97 5.44
N GLN A 94 9.52 0.66 5.27
CA GLN A 94 10.86 0.10 5.13
C GLN A 94 11.54 0.61 3.85
N GLY A 95 10.85 0.59 2.71
CA GLY A 95 11.39 1.09 1.45
C GLY A 95 11.71 2.59 1.49
N GLN A 96 10.92 3.40 2.19
CA GLN A 96 11.22 4.83 2.40
C GLN A 96 12.48 5.03 3.24
N LYS A 97 12.64 4.25 4.32
CA LYS A 97 13.84 4.30 5.17
C LYS A 97 15.11 3.95 4.40
N GLU A 98 15.05 2.91 3.57
CA GLU A 98 16.18 2.47 2.73
C GLU A 98 16.57 3.56 1.70
N LYS A 99 15.59 4.24 1.09
CA LYS A 99 15.84 5.38 0.18
C LYS A 99 16.50 6.55 0.90
N GLN A 100 15.96 6.98 2.04
CA GLN A 100 16.52 8.09 2.82
C GLN A 100 17.97 7.83 3.26
N GLN A 101 18.28 6.59 3.66
CA GLN A 101 19.65 6.19 4.03
C GLN A 101 20.60 6.26 2.83
N THR A 102 20.15 5.80 1.65
CA THR A 102 20.94 5.83 0.42
C THR A 102 21.23 7.25 -0.02
N GLU A 103 20.21 8.12 -0.06
CA GLU A 103 20.36 9.54 -0.40
C GLU A 103 21.31 10.28 0.57
N SER A 104 21.27 9.93 1.86
CA SER A 104 22.17 10.52 2.87
C SER A 104 23.63 10.14 2.64
N ILE A 105 23.89 8.88 2.24
CA ILE A 105 25.23 8.38 1.94
C ILE A 105 25.76 9.02 0.64
N GLU A 106 24.94 9.05 -0.41
CA GLU A 106 25.31 9.67 -1.69
C GLU A 106 25.68 11.15 -1.53
N ASN A 107 24.88 11.89 -0.75
CA ASN A 107 25.18 13.29 -0.44
C ASN A 107 26.46 13.48 0.39
N ALA A 108 26.79 12.54 1.28
CA ALA A 108 28.02 12.60 2.07
C ALA A 108 29.29 12.29 1.26
N ILE A 109 29.18 11.48 0.20
CA ILE A 109 30.29 11.15 -0.72
C ILE A 109 30.48 12.23 -1.80
N ALA A 110 29.42 12.97 -2.12
CA ALA A 110 29.44 14.04 -3.11
C ALA A 110 29.95 15.40 -2.58
N GLN A 111 30.32 15.49 -1.29
CA GLN A 111 30.97 16.65 -0.66
C GLN A 111 32.50 16.49 -0.64
#